data_AF-X0I3A4-F1
#
_entry.id   AF-X0I3A4-F1
#
_cell.length_a   1.000
_cell.length_b   1.000
_cell.length_c   1.000
_cell.angle_alpha   90.00
_cell.angle_beta   90.00
_cell.angle_gamma   90.00
#
_symmetry.space_group_name_H-M   'P 1'
#
loop_
_entity.id
_entity.type
_entity.pdbx_description
1 polymer ?
#
loop_
_entity_poly.entity_id
_entity_poly.type
_entity_poly.pdbx_seq_one_letter_code
_entity_poly.pdbx_strand_id
1 'polypeptide(L)'
;MHFNSYIRSAIPGDSTLLYAILEISSIHREVTAGILGCKSVEYEQRCLEDLIPSLTDSTKTMPEQPTEAGMNSTHAVTAPVLMQIQKGNLQASSLSDAAMIVALRQEIFVANMTKRAVGPIAECCGIETSLVPGSDATWAYRIIVLAARVTNFVYGDDKKSHSMWNQLWQDVHDWGQHQPDSFKPIYSNMDDQPSNCFLYKIYYVYDCPIAVQQYFQPSRILLLAHDPQTLALGIG
;
A
#
# COMPACT_ATOMS: atom_id res chain seq x y z
N MET A 1 18.79 3.72 -0.86
CA MET A 1 19.71 4.72 -0.27
C MET A 1 19.18 6.16 -0.28
N HIS A 2 18.21 6.55 -1.14
CA HIS A 2 17.71 7.93 -1.22
C HIS A 2 16.91 8.44 0.00
N PHE A 3 16.22 7.57 0.72
CA PHE A 3 15.40 7.97 1.88
C PHE A 3 16.25 8.52 3.04
N ASN A 4 17.39 7.89 3.33
CA ASN A 4 18.27 8.31 4.44
C ASN A 4 18.96 9.65 4.16
N SER A 5 19.40 9.87 2.91
CA SER A 5 20.00 11.16 2.52
C SER A 5 18.97 12.29 2.53
N TYR A 6 17.77 12.05 2.01
CA TYR A 6 16.68 13.03 2.01
C TYR A 6 16.24 13.40 3.44
N ILE A 7 16.04 12.40 4.29
CA ILE A 7 15.64 12.62 5.69
C ILE A 7 16.69 13.43 6.45
N ARG A 8 17.99 13.09 6.31
CA ARG A 8 19.05 13.86 6.97
C ARG A 8 19.09 15.33 6.56
N SER A 9 18.78 15.63 5.30
CA SER A 9 18.71 17.03 4.83
C SER A 9 17.42 17.75 5.23
N ALA A 10 16.31 17.03 5.42
CA ALA A 10 14.98 17.61 5.69
C ALA A 10 14.70 17.84 7.19
N ILE A 11 15.24 16.99 8.08
CA ILE A 11 15.04 17.08 9.54
C ILE A 11 15.31 18.49 10.13
N PRO A 12 16.35 19.24 9.74
CA PRO A 12 16.62 20.55 10.35
C PRO A 12 15.56 21.61 10.06
N GLY A 13 14.70 21.40 9.04
CA GLY A 13 13.73 22.39 8.58
C GLY A 13 12.26 22.02 8.83
N ASP A 14 11.96 20.79 9.27
CA ASP A 14 10.60 20.27 9.37
C ASP A 14 10.39 19.53 10.70
N SER A 15 9.80 20.24 11.66
CA SER A 15 9.45 19.74 13.01
C SER A 15 8.48 18.56 12.94
N THR A 16 7.53 18.59 12.00
CA THR A 16 6.54 17.53 11.80
C THR A 16 7.20 16.23 11.36
N LEU A 17 8.13 16.30 10.40
CA LEU A 17 8.86 15.13 9.92
C LEU A 17 9.73 14.51 11.03
N LEU A 18 10.35 15.33 11.87
CA LEU A 18 11.13 14.87 13.03
C LEU A 18 10.24 14.11 14.04
N TYR A 19 9.08 14.67 14.41
CA TYR A 19 8.17 14.04 15.36
C TYR A 19 7.58 12.74 14.82
N ALA A 20 7.19 12.69 13.54
CA ALA A 20 6.73 11.45 12.90
C ALA A 20 7.80 10.34 12.92
N ILE A 21 9.09 10.69 12.70
CA ILE A 21 10.19 9.71 12.77
C ILE A 21 10.39 9.21 14.21
N LEU A 22 10.33 10.11 15.20
CA LEU A 22 10.48 9.76 16.61
C LEU A 22 9.34 8.88 17.12
N GLU A 23 8.11 9.18 16.71
CA GLU A 23 6.92 8.36 16.95
C GLU A 23 7.14 6.94 16.42
N ILE A 24 7.37 6.77 15.11
CA ILE A 24 7.55 5.45 14.48
C ILE A 24 8.74 4.70 15.12
N SER A 25 9.83 5.41 15.45
CA SER A 25 10.98 4.81 16.13
C SER A 25 10.64 4.32 17.54
N SER A 26 9.79 5.05 18.26
CA SER A 26 9.32 4.66 19.59
C SER A 26 8.36 3.46 19.52
N ILE A 27 7.44 3.42 18.57
CA ILE A 27 6.56 2.26 18.31
C ILE A 27 7.38 1.03 17.98
N HIS A 28 8.36 1.14 17.08
CA HIS A 28 9.21 0.02 16.72
C HIS A 28 9.99 -0.50 17.94
N ARG A 29 10.48 0.41 18.78
CA ARG A 29 11.19 0.05 20.02
C ARG A 29 10.26 -0.58 21.06
N GLU A 30 9.03 -0.10 21.17
CA GLU A 30 7.98 -0.68 22.04
C GLU A 30 7.66 -2.12 21.63
N VAL A 31 7.47 -2.36 20.33
CA VAL A 31 7.20 -3.70 19.78
C VAL A 31 8.40 -4.64 19.93
N THR A 32 9.62 -4.15 19.69
CA THR A 32 10.82 -5.00 19.66
C THR A 32 11.42 -5.24 21.05
N ALA A 33 11.36 -4.24 21.93
CA ALA A 33 11.97 -4.29 23.26
C ALA A 33 10.96 -4.47 24.41
N GLY A 34 9.65 -4.45 24.13
CA GLY A 34 8.59 -4.65 25.13
C GLY A 34 8.45 -3.52 26.15
N ILE A 35 9.11 -2.38 25.94
CA ILE A 35 9.07 -1.23 26.86
C ILE A 35 7.94 -0.32 26.41
N LEU A 36 6.73 -0.51 26.97
CA LEU A 36 5.60 0.40 26.77
C LEU A 36 5.93 1.79 27.34
N GLY A 37 5.79 2.83 26.52
CA GLY A 37 5.99 4.22 26.93
C GLY A 37 4.96 5.16 26.30
N CYS A 38 4.55 6.21 27.03
CA CYS A 38 3.66 7.25 26.49
C CYS A 38 4.31 8.13 25.41
N LYS A 39 5.57 7.83 25.04
CA LYS A 39 6.39 8.68 24.18
C LYS A 39 5.92 8.65 22.73
N SER A 40 5.46 7.51 22.22
CA SER A 40 4.86 7.45 20.89
C SER A 40 3.67 8.38 20.77
N VAL A 41 2.74 8.29 21.72
CA VAL A 41 1.52 9.11 21.73
C VAL A 41 1.86 10.60 21.87
N GLU A 42 2.89 10.95 22.66
CA GLU A 42 3.35 12.34 22.77
C GLU A 42 3.96 12.86 21.47
N TYR A 43 4.75 12.05 20.75
CA TYR A 43 5.32 12.43 19.46
C TYR A 43 4.24 12.53 18.37
N GLU A 44 3.27 11.62 18.37
CA GLU A 44 2.09 11.66 17.49
C GLU A 44 1.30 12.96 17.71
N GLN A 45 1.01 13.30 18.97
CA GLN A 45 0.28 14.52 19.31
C GLN A 45 1.01 15.77 18.82
N ARG A 46 2.32 15.90 19.07
CA ARG A 46 3.11 17.05 18.60
C ARG A 46 3.19 17.13 17.08
N CYS A 47 3.28 15.98 16.41
CA CYS A 47 3.23 15.89 14.95
C CYS A 47 1.91 16.47 14.41
N LEU A 48 0.78 16.08 15.00
CA LEU A 48 -0.55 16.55 14.60
C LEU A 48 -0.79 18.03 14.95
N GLU A 49 -0.28 18.51 16.09
CA GLU A 49 -0.35 19.91 16.49
C GLU A 49 0.36 20.84 15.49
N ASP A 50 1.47 20.40 14.90
CA ASP A 50 2.19 21.15 13.87
C ASP A 50 1.55 20.97 12.47
N LEU A 51 1.06 19.77 12.15
CA LEU A 51 0.56 19.41 10.81
C LEU A 51 -0.84 19.98 10.51
N ILE A 52 -1.77 19.91 11.46
CA ILE A 52 -3.17 20.31 11.25
C ILE A 52 -3.28 21.81 10.88
N PRO A 53 -2.61 22.75 11.59
CA PRO A 53 -2.63 24.17 11.23
C PRO A 53 -1.98 24.43 9.86
N SER A 54 -0.88 23.73 9.55
CA SER A 54 -0.17 23.86 8.26
C SER A 54 -1.04 23.46 7.07
N LEU A 55 -1.83 22.38 7.23
CA LEU A 55 -2.81 21.94 6.24
C LEU A 55 -4.02 22.89 6.17
N THR A 56 -4.46 23.46 7.29
CA THR A 56 -5.62 24.36 7.37
C THR A 56 -5.35 25.75 6.77
N ASP A 57 -4.13 26.26 6.88
CA ASP A 57 -3.78 27.55 6.26
C ASP A 57 -3.63 27.41 4.73
N SER A 58 -3.28 26.22 4.23
CA SER A 58 -3.33 25.89 2.79
C SER A 58 -4.75 25.71 2.24
N THR A 59 -5.76 25.42 3.09
CA THR A 59 -7.16 25.22 2.66
C THR A 59 -8.02 26.49 2.67
N LYS A 60 -7.52 27.62 3.20
CA LYS A 60 -8.25 28.91 3.20
C LYS A 60 -8.61 29.47 1.82
N THR A 61 -8.17 28.85 0.72
CA THR A 61 -8.52 29.29 -0.64
C THR A 61 -9.80 28.71 -1.24
N MET A 62 -10.59 27.81 -0.62
CA MET A 62 -11.88 27.40 -1.22
C MET A 62 -12.88 26.73 -0.24
N PRO A 63 -14.19 26.71 -0.57
CA PRO A 63 -15.29 26.67 0.39
C PRO A 63 -15.58 25.28 0.96
N GLU A 64 -16.07 25.29 2.20
CA GLU A 64 -16.54 24.15 2.98
C GLU A 64 -17.68 23.39 2.27
N GLN A 65 -17.59 22.05 2.26
CA GLN A 65 -18.74 21.17 2.08
C GLN A 65 -19.03 20.41 3.39
N PRO A 66 -20.31 20.05 3.64
CA PRO A 66 -20.77 19.72 4.97
C PRO A 66 -20.35 18.31 5.37
N THR A 67 -19.74 18.23 6.56
CA THR A 67 -19.40 17.02 7.28
C THR A 67 -20.68 16.40 7.85
N GLU A 68 -21.13 15.27 7.29
CA GLU A 68 -22.07 14.39 8.00
C GLU A 68 -21.29 13.48 8.95
N ALA A 69 -21.70 13.54 10.21
CA ALA A 69 -21.07 12.89 11.35
C ALA A 69 -21.29 11.37 11.35
N GLY A 70 -20.21 10.62 11.52
CA GLY A 70 -20.27 9.18 11.80
C GLY A 70 -18.90 8.52 11.79
N MET A 71 -18.43 8.10 12.98
CA MET A 71 -17.25 7.27 13.25
C MET A 71 -15.86 7.81 12.88
N ASN A 72 -15.19 8.30 13.93
CA ASN A 72 -13.75 8.41 14.18
C ASN A 72 -12.85 7.47 13.34
N SER A 73 -12.47 7.91 12.15
CA SER A 73 -11.42 7.30 11.34
C SER A 73 -10.34 8.34 11.09
N THR A 74 -9.31 8.33 11.94
CA THR A 74 -8.09 9.15 11.82
C THR A 74 -7.33 8.91 10.50
N HIS A 75 -7.69 7.86 9.76
CA HIS A 75 -7.16 7.53 8.42
C HIS A 75 -7.91 8.20 7.26
N ALA A 76 -9.07 8.82 7.52
CA ALA A 76 -9.86 9.49 6.49
C ALA A 76 -9.30 10.87 6.10
N VAL A 77 -8.32 11.41 6.84
CA VAL A 77 -7.78 12.76 6.60
C VAL A 77 -6.64 12.74 5.57
N THR A 78 -5.85 11.66 5.50
CA THR A 78 -4.68 11.60 4.61
C THR A 78 -5.03 11.35 3.15
N ALA A 79 -5.99 10.45 2.89
CA ALA A 79 -6.43 10.11 1.54
C ALA A 79 -6.96 11.31 0.72
N PRO A 80 -7.89 12.15 1.24
CA PRO A 80 -8.41 13.28 0.47
C PRO A 80 -7.35 14.35 0.21
N VAL A 81 -6.44 14.61 1.16
CA VAL A 81 -5.33 15.56 0.97
C VAL A 81 -4.36 15.07 -0.10
N LEU A 82 -3.98 13.78 -0.07
CA LEU A 82 -3.11 13.19 -1.09
C LEU A 82 -3.80 13.13 -2.47
N MET A 83 -5.11 12.87 -2.52
CA MET A 83 -5.90 12.93 -3.75
C MET A 83 -5.95 14.34 -4.35
N GLN A 84 -5.91 15.39 -3.53
CA GLN A 84 -5.83 16.77 -4.02
C GLN A 84 -4.44 17.12 -4.58
N ILE A 85 -3.36 16.56 -4.02
CA ILE A 85 -2.01 16.69 -4.59
C ILE A 85 -2.00 16.13 -6.02
N GLN A 86 -2.55 14.94 -6.22
CA GLN A 86 -2.54 14.28 -7.53
C GLN A 86 -3.54 14.85 -8.54
N LYS A 87 -4.62 15.54 -8.09
CA LYS A 87 -5.52 16.30 -8.97
C LYS A 87 -4.90 17.59 -9.54
N GLY A 88 -3.62 17.87 -9.27
CA GLY A 88 -2.88 19.00 -9.83
C GLY A 88 -2.93 20.27 -8.97
N ASN A 89 -3.41 20.18 -7.72
CA ASN A 89 -3.43 21.33 -6.80
C ASN A 89 -2.09 21.52 -6.06
N LEU A 90 -1.22 20.50 -6.02
CA LEU A 90 0.12 20.55 -5.42
C LEU A 90 1.12 19.76 -6.29
N GLN A 91 2.42 20.09 -6.23
CA GLN A 91 3.45 19.44 -7.04
C GLN A 91 3.69 17.98 -6.61
N ALA A 92 3.62 17.04 -7.56
CA ALA A 92 3.98 15.65 -7.33
C ALA A 92 5.49 15.53 -7.04
N SER A 93 5.84 14.80 -5.98
CA SER A 93 7.21 14.55 -5.53
C SER A 93 7.40 13.08 -5.17
N SER A 94 8.64 12.61 -5.09
CA SER A 94 8.93 11.24 -4.63
C SER A 94 8.40 10.96 -3.21
N LEU A 95 8.25 12.01 -2.38
CA LEU A 95 7.67 11.91 -1.05
C LEU A 95 6.15 11.72 -1.11
N SER A 96 5.45 12.49 -1.96
CA SER A 96 4.00 12.32 -2.13
C SER A 96 3.66 10.97 -2.74
N ASP A 97 4.48 10.45 -3.65
CA ASP A 97 4.29 9.11 -4.23
C ASP A 97 4.48 8.01 -3.18
N ALA A 98 5.51 8.13 -2.35
CA ALA A 98 5.74 7.21 -1.24
C ALA A 98 4.59 7.27 -0.21
N ALA A 99 4.12 8.46 0.15
CA ALA A 99 2.99 8.64 1.06
C ALA A 99 1.69 8.06 0.48
N MET A 100 1.46 8.27 -0.83
CA MET A 100 0.30 7.70 -1.52
C MET A 100 0.35 6.18 -1.54
N ILE A 101 1.53 5.59 -1.76
CA ILE A 101 1.70 4.13 -1.66
C ILE A 101 1.43 3.63 -0.23
N VAL A 102 1.88 4.33 0.81
CA VAL A 102 1.59 3.95 2.20
C VAL A 102 0.09 3.99 2.46
N ALA A 103 -0.59 5.06 2.05
CA ALA A 103 -2.05 5.18 2.17
C ALA A 103 -2.76 4.06 1.41
N LEU A 104 -2.33 3.77 0.18
CA LEU A 104 -2.91 2.70 -0.64
C LEU A 104 -2.73 1.32 0.00
N ARG A 105 -1.55 1.02 0.54
CA ARG A 105 -1.28 -0.25 1.24
C ARG A 105 -2.22 -0.44 2.42
N GLN A 106 -2.40 0.61 3.21
CA GLN A 106 -3.31 0.59 4.34
C GLN A 106 -4.76 0.38 3.89
N GLU A 107 -5.18 1.09 2.84
CA GLU A 107 -6.53 0.98 2.32
C GLU A 107 -6.82 -0.41 1.74
N ILE A 108 -5.87 -1.04 1.03
CA ILE A 108 -5.96 -2.43 0.57
C ILE A 108 -6.17 -3.38 1.75
N PHE A 109 -5.41 -3.20 2.85
CA PHE A 109 -5.56 -4.03 4.04
C PHE A 109 -6.96 -3.91 4.64
N VAL A 110 -7.43 -2.67 4.86
CA VAL A 110 -8.77 -2.40 5.38
C VAL A 110 -9.84 -2.98 4.46
N ALA A 111 -9.73 -2.73 3.16
CA ALA A 111 -10.65 -3.22 2.13
C ALA A 111 -10.77 -4.75 2.14
N ASN A 112 -9.65 -5.47 2.25
CA ASN A 112 -9.64 -6.93 2.32
C ASN A 112 -10.24 -7.49 3.62
N MET A 113 -10.08 -6.77 4.74
CA MET A 113 -10.65 -7.14 6.04
C MET A 113 -12.16 -6.89 6.11
N THR A 114 -12.61 -5.73 5.62
CA THR A 114 -14.03 -5.34 5.68
C THR A 114 -14.82 -5.74 4.44
N LYS A 115 -14.18 -6.39 3.46
CA LYS A 115 -14.80 -6.83 2.19
C LYS A 115 -15.43 -5.68 1.42
N ARG A 116 -14.76 -4.54 1.36
CA ARG A 116 -15.18 -3.34 0.61
C ARG A 116 -14.20 -2.99 -0.50
N ALA A 117 -14.62 -2.16 -1.44
CA ALA A 117 -13.72 -1.57 -2.42
C ALA A 117 -12.72 -0.60 -1.75
N VAL A 118 -11.51 -0.55 -2.31
CA VAL A 118 -10.45 0.44 -1.99
C VAL A 118 -10.87 1.84 -2.44
N GLY A 119 -11.70 1.94 -3.49
CA GLY A 119 -12.17 3.20 -4.03
C GLY A 119 -11.16 3.88 -4.97
N PRO A 120 -11.31 5.20 -5.23
CA PRO A 120 -10.61 5.91 -6.31
C PRO A 120 -9.13 6.16 -6.04
N ILE A 121 -8.64 5.95 -4.82
CA ILE A 121 -7.21 6.10 -4.47
C ILE A 121 -6.32 5.17 -5.31
N ALA A 122 -6.85 4.01 -5.73
CA ALA A 122 -6.17 3.07 -6.62
C ALA A 122 -5.84 3.68 -8.00
N GLU A 123 -6.68 4.58 -8.50
CA GLU A 123 -6.54 5.23 -9.80
C GLU A 123 -5.77 6.54 -9.70
N CYS A 124 -5.84 7.21 -8.55
CA CYS A 124 -5.17 8.49 -8.34
C CYS A 124 -3.65 8.34 -8.37
N CYS A 125 -3.11 7.18 -7.96
CA CYS A 125 -1.70 6.95 -7.71
C CYS A 125 -0.73 7.34 -8.85
N GLY A 126 -1.19 7.53 -10.09
CA GLY A 126 -0.37 8.03 -11.21
C GLY A 126 0.78 7.09 -11.61
N ILE A 127 0.88 5.92 -10.98
CA ILE A 127 1.90 4.92 -11.24
C ILE A 127 1.49 4.13 -12.47
N GLU A 128 2.32 4.21 -13.50
CA GLU A 128 2.17 3.38 -14.68
C GLU A 128 2.32 1.90 -14.31
N THR A 129 1.29 1.10 -14.60
CA THR A 129 1.34 -0.37 -14.54
C THR A 129 2.09 -0.95 -15.74
N SER A 130 2.98 -0.18 -16.39
CA SER A 130 3.78 -0.63 -17.51
C SER A 130 4.76 -1.72 -17.09
N LEU A 131 5.13 -2.62 -18.00
CA LEU A 131 6.17 -3.65 -17.75
C LEU A 131 7.58 -3.14 -18.09
N VAL A 132 7.74 -1.82 -18.23
CA VAL A 132 9.02 -1.19 -18.58
C VAL A 132 10.04 -1.46 -17.47
N PRO A 133 11.30 -1.84 -17.79
CA PRO A 133 12.35 -2.01 -16.79
C PRO A 133 12.45 -0.77 -15.88
N GLY A 134 12.41 -1.01 -14.57
CA GLY A 134 12.41 0.04 -13.56
C GLY A 134 13.08 -0.44 -12.28
N SER A 135 13.20 0.45 -11.30
CA SER A 135 13.75 0.09 -9.98
C SER A 135 12.86 -0.94 -9.27
N ASP A 136 13.40 -1.66 -8.29
CA ASP A 136 12.61 -2.57 -7.45
C ASP A 136 11.44 -1.84 -6.77
N ALA A 137 11.64 -0.58 -6.37
CA ALA A 137 10.57 0.24 -5.81
C ALA A 137 9.44 0.46 -6.81
N THR A 138 9.77 0.71 -8.08
CA THR A 138 8.80 0.85 -9.17
C THR A 138 8.02 -0.45 -9.38
N TRP A 139 8.70 -1.60 -9.42
CA TRP A 139 8.05 -2.91 -9.53
C TRP A 139 7.15 -3.22 -8.33
N ALA A 140 7.57 -2.83 -7.13
CA ALA A 140 6.78 -2.95 -5.92
C ALA A 140 5.52 -2.06 -5.95
N TYR A 141 5.64 -0.82 -6.42
CA TYR A 141 4.49 0.08 -6.55
C TYR A 141 3.48 -0.44 -7.58
N ARG A 142 3.94 -0.99 -8.70
CA ARG A 142 3.08 -1.60 -9.72
C ARG A 142 2.20 -2.71 -9.18
N ILE A 143 2.76 -3.65 -8.41
CA ILE A 143 1.96 -4.75 -7.87
C ILE A 143 0.99 -4.30 -6.77
N ILE A 144 1.33 -3.26 -6.00
CA ILE A 144 0.43 -2.69 -4.99
C ILE A 144 -0.78 -2.04 -5.68
N VAL A 145 -0.54 -1.26 -6.74
CA VAL A 145 -1.63 -0.66 -7.54
C VAL A 145 -2.47 -1.75 -8.21
N LEU A 146 -1.84 -2.78 -8.74
CA LEU A 146 -2.56 -3.90 -9.34
C LEU A 146 -3.40 -4.66 -8.31
N ALA A 147 -2.88 -4.88 -7.11
CA ALA A 147 -3.65 -5.47 -6.00
C ALA A 147 -4.85 -4.60 -5.61
N ALA A 148 -4.71 -3.27 -5.59
CA ALA A 148 -5.84 -2.37 -5.36
C ALA A 148 -6.92 -2.49 -6.45
N ARG A 149 -6.52 -2.60 -7.72
CA ARG A 149 -7.46 -2.84 -8.85
C ARG A 149 -8.18 -4.17 -8.70
N VAL A 150 -7.47 -5.23 -8.32
CA VAL A 150 -8.06 -6.55 -8.04
C VAL A 150 -9.05 -6.48 -6.88
N THR A 151 -8.69 -5.84 -5.77
CA THR A 151 -9.59 -5.65 -4.62
C THR A 151 -10.84 -4.85 -5.01
N ASN A 152 -10.70 -3.79 -5.82
CA ASN A 152 -11.84 -3.04 -6.37
C ASN A 152 -12.72 -3.90 -7.28
N PHE A 153 -12.14 -4.71 -8.17
CA PHE A 153 -12.92 -5.62 -9.00
C PHE A 153 -13.70 -6.67 -8.18
N VAL A 154 -13.10 -7.14 -7.09
CA VAL A 154 -13.68 -8.22 -6.27
C VAL A 154 -14.80 -7.72 -5.36
N TYR A 155 -14.60 -6.58 -4.69
CA TYR A 155 -15.54 -6.03 -3.70
C TYR A 155 -16.29 -4.78 -4.17
N GLY A 156 -16.05 -4.31 -5.38
CA GLY A 156 -16.80 -3.22 -5.98
C GLY A 156 -18.20 -3.66 -6.41
N ASP A 157 -19.10 -2.68 -6.49
CA ASP A 157 -20.50 -2.88 -6.90
C ASP A 157 -20.66 -3.00 -8.43
N ASP A 158 -19.57 -2.79 -9.17
CA ASP A 158 -19.57 -2.89 -10.63
C ASP A 158 -19.85 -4.32 -11.11
N LYS A 159 -20.55 -4.43 -12.24
CA LYS A 159 -20.81 -5.73 -12.87
C LYS A 159 -19.47 -6.38 -13.24
N LYS A 160 -19.17 -7.51 -12.59
CA LYS A 160 -17.97 -8.31 -12.84
C LYS A 160 -17.98 -8.85 -14.28
N SER A 161 -17.30 -8.14 -15.17
CA SER A 161 -17.12 -8.57 -16.56
C SER A 161 -16.03 -9.64 -16.66
N HIS A 162 -16.29 -10.71 -17.43
CA HIS A 162 -15.27 -11.71 -17.74
C HIS A 162 -14.06 -11.09 -18.45
N SER A 163 -14.26 -10.07 -19.29
CA SER A 163 -13.15 -9.35 -19.94
C SER A 163 -12.25 -8.64 -18.94
N MET A 164 -12.84 -8.02 -17.90
CA MET A 164 -12.09 -7.32 -16.85
C MET A 164 -11.32 -8.31 -15.98
N TRP A 165 -11.93 -9.46 -15.65
CA TRP A 165 -11.24 -10.54 -14.95
C TRP A 165 -10.04 -11.05 -15.75
N ASN A 166 -10.22 -11.33 -17.05
CA ASN A 166 -9.14 -11.80 -17.92
C ASN A 166 -8.00 -10.79 -18.01
N GLN A 167 -8.32 -9.50 -18.11
CA GLN A 167 -7.32 -8.44 -18.14
C GLN A 167 -6.52 -8.38 -16.83
N LEU A 168 -7.20 -8.36 -15.68
CA LEU A 168 -6.53 -8.32 -14.37
C LEU A 168 -5.70 -9.58 -14.11
N TRP A 169 -6.20 -10.75 -14.54
CA TRP A 169 -5.46 -11.99 -14.47
C TRP A 169 -4.19 -11.94 -15.32
N GLN A 170 -4.29 -11.43 -16.54
CA GLN A 170 -3.16 -11.28 -17.44
C GLN A 170 -2.13 -10.28 -16.89
N ASP A 171 -2.58 -9.13 -16.39
CA ASP A 171 -1.70 -8.12 -15.77
C ASP A 171 -0.92 -8.72 -14.57
N VAL A 172 -1.60 -9.49 -13.71
CA VAL A 172 -0.97 -10.15 -12.55
C VAL A 172 -0.01 -11.23 -13.02
N HIS A 173 -0.39 -12.02 -14.02
CA HIS A 173 0.47 -13.05 -14.59
C HIS A 173 1.74 -12.45 -15.20
N ASP A 174 1.59 -11.41 -16.02
CA ASP A 174 2.69 -10.76 -16.71
C ASP A 174 3.64 -10.08 -15.75
N TRP A 175 3.13 -9.45 -14.69
CA TRP A 175 3.98 -8.93 -13.61
C TRP A 175 4.84 -10.04 -13.00
N GLY A 176 4.27 -11.22 -12.75
CA GLY A 176 5.00 -12.36 -12.18
C GLY A 176 6.08 -12.94 -13.10
N GLN A 177 5.90 -12.86 -14.42
CA GLN A 177 6.87 -13.31 -15.42
C GLN A 177 8.01 -12.32 -15.65
N HIS A 178 7.72 -11.01 -15.59
CA HIS A 178 8.67 -9.95 -15.93
C HIS A 178 9.34 -9.31 -14.71
N GLN A 179 8.98 -9.72 -13.49
CA GLN A 179 9.61 -9.20 -12.28
C GLN A 179 11.14 -9.39 -12.34
N PRO A 180 11.93 -8.42 -11.85
CA PRO A 180 13.38 -8.55 -11.80
C PRO A 180 13.83 -9.77 -11.00
N ASP A 181 15.01 -10.31 -11.31
CA ASP A 181 15.61 -11.44 -10.60
C ASP A 181 15.82 -11.16 -9.09
N SER A 182 15.88 -9.89 -8.73
CA SER A 182 15.97 -9.42 -7.35
C SER A 182 14.76 -9.81 -6.49
N PHE A 183 13.61 -10.11 -7.12
CA PHE A 183 12.39 -10.60 -6.49
C PHE A 183 12.34 -12.13 -6.37
N LYS A 184 13.33 -12.85 -6.90
CA LYS A 184 13.40 -14.30 -6.77
C LYS A 184 14.05 -14.68 -5.43
N PRO A 185 13.58 -15.77 -4.79
CA PRO A 185 14.20 -16.26 -3.57
C PRO A 185 15.61 -16.77 -3.87
N ILE A 186 16.54 -16.52 -2.93
CA ILE A 186 17.90 -17.08 -2.99
C ILE A 186 17.95 -18.54 -2.52
N TYR A 187 16.91 -18.96 -1.80
CA TYR A 187 16.77 -20.33 -1.33
C TYR A 187 15.29 -20.64 -1.14
N SER A 188 14.92 -21.84 -1.56
CA SER A 188 13.62 -22.45 -1.32
C SER A 188 13.86 -23.91 -0.97
N ASN A 189 13.33 -24.38 0.17
CA ASN A 189 13.39 -25.80 0.53
C ASN A 189 12.28 -26.64 -0.13
N MET A 190 11.57 -26.10 -1.12
CA MET A 190 10.46 -26.80 -1.77
C MET A 190 10.91 -28.05 -2.54
N ASP A 191 12.14 -28.06 -3.06
CA ASP A 191 12.63 -29.14 -3.92
C ASP A 191 13.39 -30.25 -3.15
N ASP A 192 13.86 -29.96 -1.93
CA ASP A 192 14.81 -30.80 -1.17
C ASP A 192 14.18 -31.49 0.06
N GLN A 193 12.85 -31.58 0.15
CA GLN A 193 12.23 -31.93 1.42
C GLN A 193 12.32 -33.43 1.77
N PRO A 194 13.00 -33.83 2.87
CA PRO A 194 12.71 -35.10 3.51
C PRO A 194 11.31 -35.05 4.12
N SER A 195 10.62 -36.18 4.11
CA SER A 195 9.19 -36.40 4.40
C SER A 195 8.66 -35.93 5.77
N ASN A 196 9.45 -35.21 6.58
CA ASN A 196 9.13 -34.89 7.97
C ASN A 196 9.23 -33.40 8.34
N CYS A 197 9.34 -32.47 7.38
CA CYS A 197 9.30 -31.03 7.66
C CYS A 197 7.95 -30.44 7.23
N PHE A 198 7.14 -29.95 8.16
CA PHE A 198 5.82 -29.36 7.83
C PHE A 198 5.89 -27.87 7.43
N LEU A 199 7.08 -27.26 7.45
CA LEU A 199 7.26 -25.83 7.22
C LEU A 199 8.22 -25.56 6.05
N TYR A 200 7.70 -24.87 5.03
CA TYR A 200 8.50 -24.35 3.93
C TYR A 200 9.31 -23.13 4.40
N LYS A 201 10.57 -23.07 3.99
CA LYS A 201 11.50 -21.98 4.26
C LYS A 201 11.93 -21.38 2.93
N ILE A 202 11.64 -20.10 2.78
CA ILE A 202 12.00 -19.31 1.60
C ILE A 202 12.82 -18.12 2.12
N TYR A 203 14.01 -17.94 1.58
CA TYR A 203 14.87 -16.80 1.92
C TYR A 203 14.98 -15.84 0.74
N TYR A 204 14.90 -14.54 1.03
CA TYR A 204 15.09 -13.45 0.09
C TYR A 204 16.31 -12.62 0.51
N VAL A 205 16.90 -11.89 -0.44
CA VAL A 205 18.07 -11.03 -0.18
C VAL A 205 17.74 -9.86 0.74
N TYR A 206 16.53 -9.31 0.64
CA TYR A 206 16.04 -8.17 1.43
C TYR A 206 14.50 -8.17 1.50
N ASP A 207 13.94 -7.25 2.28
CA ASP A 207 12.52 -7.26 2.65
C ASP A 207 11.54 -6.85 1.54
N CYS A 208 12.00 -6.10 0.52
CA CYS A 208 11.11 -5.57 -0.52
C CYS A 208 10.39 -6.68 -1.33
N PRO A 209 11.08 -7.75 -1.78
CA PRO A 209 10.44 -8.92 -2.35
C PRO A 209 9.36 -9.53 -1.46
N ILE A 210 9.62 -9.64 -0.15
CA ILE A 210 8.67 -10.19 0.82
C ILE A 210 7.42 -9.31 0.90
N ALA A 211 7.60 -7.99 1.03
CA ALA A 211 6.50 -7.04 1.07
C ALA A 211 5.66 -7.10 -0.21
N VAL A 212 6.29 -7.31 -1.37
CA VAL A 212 5.61 -7.46 -2.65
C VAL A 212 4.80 -8.76 -2.75
N GLN A 213 5.30 -9.87 -2.20
CA GLN A 213 4.55 -11.13 -2.17
C GLN A 213 3.22 -11.01 -1.41
N GLN A 214 3.15 -10.13 -0.40
CA GLN A 214 1.92 -9.85 0.35
C GLN A 214 0.80 -9.23 -0.51
N TYR A 215 1.12 -8.64 -1.65
CA TYR A 215 0.14 -8.11 -2.61
C TYR A 215 -0.08 -9.07 -3.78
N PHE A 216 1.01 -9.67 -4.28
CA PHE A 216 0.96 -10.60 -5.42
C PHE A 216 0.13 -11.86 -5.15
N GLN A 217 0.42 -12.58 -4.05
CA GLN A 217 -0.26 -13.87 -3.80
C GLN A 217 -1.75 -13.68 -3.49
N PRO A 218 -2.17 -12.74 -2.62
CA PRO A 218 -3.59 -12.52 -2.38
C PRO A 218 -4.34 -12.06 -3.64
N SER A 219 -3.73 -11.27 -4.53
CA SER A 219 -4.36 -10.88 -5.80
C SER A 219 -4.71 -12.11 -6.65
N ARG A 220 -3.80 -13.08 -6.75
CA ARG A 220 -4.06 -14.34 -7.46
C ARG A 220 -5.15 -15.16 -6.80
N ILE A 221 -5.12 -15.29 -5.48
CA ILE A 221 -6.14 -16.04 -4.72
C ILE A 221 -7.51 -15.40 -4.89
N LEU A 222 -7.59 -14.08 -4.79
CA LEU A 222 -8.83 -13.33 -4.96
C LEU A 222 -9.38 -13.49 -6.38
N LEU A 223 -8.54 -13.38 -7.42
CA LEU A 223 -8.99 -13.59 -8.80
C LEU A 223 -9.47 -15.02 -9.04
N LEU A 224 -8.75 -16.04 -8.53
CA LEU A 224 -9.16 -17.45 -8.65
C LEU A 224 -10.48 -17.72 -7.93
N ALA A 225 -10.67 -17.18 -6.72
CA ALA A 225 -11.90 -17.35 -5.95
C ALA A 225 -13.13 -16.68 -6.60
N HIS A 226 -12.88 -15.72 -7.49
CA HIS A 226 -13.91 -14.98 -8.22
C HIS A 226 -13.84 -15.23 -9.73
N ASP A 227 -13.34 -16.39 -10.15
CA ASP A 227 -13.29 -16.76 -11.56
C ASP A 227 -14.73 -16.98 -12.09
N PRO A 228 -15.18 -16.17 -13.07
CA PRO A 228 -16.51 -16.31 -13.66
C PRO A 228 -16.71 -17.64 -14.42
N GLN A 229 -15.65 -18.38 -14.77
CA GLN A 229 -15.73 -19.69 -15.42
C GLN A 229 -15.90 -20.86 -14.43
N THR A 230 -15.62 -20.66 -13.14
CA THR A 230 -15.71 -21.73 -12.13
C THR A 230 -17.13 -22.17 -11.78
N LEU A 231 -18.17 -21.54 -12.38
CA LEU A 231 -19.58 -21.91 -12.24
C LEU A 231 -20.17 -22.43 -13.56
N ALA A 232 -19.65 -23.56 -14.06
CA ALA A 232 -20.32 -24.39 -15.07
C ALA A 232 -20.16 -25.91 -14.82
N LEU A 233 -19.81 -26.32 -13.60
CA LEU A 233 -19.96 -27.71 -13.15
C LEU A 233 -21.15 -27.77 -12.20
N GLY A 234 -22.34 -27.82 -12.79
CA GLY A 234 -23.53 -28.27 -12.08
C GLY A 234 -23.31 -29.71 -11.66
N ILE A 235 -23.11 -29.94 -10.37
CA ILE A 235 -23.37 -31.25 -9.78
C ILE A 235 -24.90 -31.34 -9.68
N GLY A 236 -25.50 -31.84 -10.76
CA GLY A 236 -26.88 -32.33 -10.80
C GLY A 236 -26.93 -33.82 -10.49
#